data_AF-A0A354Z6S1-F1
#
_entry.id   AF-A0A354Z6S1-F1
#
_cell.length_a   1.000
_cell.length_b   1.000
_cell.length_c   1.000
_cell.angle_alpha   90.00
_cell.angle_beta   90.00
_cell.angle_gamma   90.00
#
_symmetry.space_group_name_H-M   'P 1'
#
loop_
_entity.id
_entity.type
_entity.pdbx_description
1 polymer ?
#
loop_
_entity_poly.entity_id
_entity_poly.type
_entity_poly.pdbx_seq_one_letter_code
_entity_poly.pdbx_strand_id
1 'polypeptide(L)'
;MMSLQDYEWCFRAALLRISALINSAANGFDQAFFQKTDRAMFDQLHDRIAEFVRMHQVGYDEYNLNDEYNAENFFYPSLQLNKGARSSVTVNYRLTKTFLDWSHQRLRWPIGTDEELERAHFENDEVFISACAVNYLVKNLWHNYVHVAVQGITEANYRKFRGEARFDSDFEADNLATLLLLKSYGLPVLARGRPPSKPARIDALLRRNACNLVFQERARHRHQDRVGMSRLERYQDAEWRFFRRICNRLSTALAAAGLAARSLRVFADGEIRQARDGEVIFPKRNVIVEFTPRRYYTGLPVYVPREECDDIEMTESRRRSIDGFRNRRIADIIAVSLASYAEDIRGDRNLAADAADQLDSLWRRLALSN
;
A
#
# COMPACT_ATOMS: atom_id res chain seq x y z
N MET A 1 16.26 -17.70 6.60
CA MET A 1 15.72 -16.38 7.02
C MET A 1 16.81 -15.37 6.70
N MET A 2 16.48 -14.29 6.00
CA MET A 2 17.43 -13.25 5.56
C MET A 2 18.17 -12.65 6.76
N SER A 3 19.46 -12.32 6.63
CA SER A 3 20.20 -11.64 7.70
C SER A 3 19.72 -10.19 7.87
N LEU A 4 19.99 -9.57 9.03
CA LEU A 4 19.66 -8.15 9.23
C LEU A 4 20.43 -7.25 8.26
N GLN A 5 21.69 -7.61 7.95
CA GLN A 5 22.54 -6.87 7.02
C GLN A 5 21.98 -6.90 5.59
N ASP A 6 21.49 -8.06 5.13
CA ASP A 6 20.84 -8.17 3.82
C ASP A 6 19.54 -7.36 3.76
N TYR A 7 18.83 -7.28 4.89
CA TYR A 7 17.62 -6.48 4.97
C TYR A 7 17.91 -4.96 4.99
N GLU A 8 18.99 -4.53 5.64
CA GLU A 8 19.48 -3.15 5.51
C GLU A 8 19.86 -2.81 4.06
N TRP A 9 20.46 -3.76 3.34
CA TRP A 9 20.70 -3.60 1.90
C TRP A 9 19.37 -3.42 1.14
N CYS A 10 18.32 -4.18 1.49
CA CYS A 10 16.99 -4.01 0.89
C CYS A 10 16.42 -2.60 1.11
N PHE A 11 16.63 -1.99 2.28
CA PHE A 11 16.25 -0.59 2.54
C PHE A 11 16.95 0.38 1.61
N ARG A 12 18.28 0.27 1.50
CA ARG A 12 19.05 1.10 0.57
C ARG A 12 18.52 0.92 -0.84
N ALA A 13 18.18 -0.31 -1.23
CA ALA A 13 17.68 -0.59 -2.56
C ALA A 13 16.31 0.00 -2.86
N ALA A 14 15.41 -0.06 -1.89
CA ALA A 14 14.12 0.61 -1.99
C ALA A 14 14.28 2.14 -2.12
N LEU A 15 15.16 2.75 -1.31
CA LEU A 15 15.44 4.18 -1.38
C LEU A 15 16.04 4.59 -2.72
N LEU A 16 16.93 3.77 -3.30
CA LEU A 16 17.50 4.05 -4.62
C LEU A 16 16.44 4.04 -5.72
N ARG A 17 15.53 3.06 -5.72
CA ARG A 17 14.41 3.03 -6.70
C ARG A 17 13.53 4.25 -6.62
N ILE A 18 13.22 4.70 -5.40
CA ILE A 18 12.40 5.90 -5.18
C ILE A 18 13.15 7.13 -5.66
N SER A 19 14.40 7.28 -5.24
CA SER A 19 15.23 8.41 -5.65
C SER A 19 15.40 8.46 -7.17
N ALA A 20 15.65 7.33 -7.82
CA ALA A 20 15.74 7.27 -9.27
C ALA A 20 14.43 7.70 -9.95
N LEU A 21 13.26 7.30 -9.44
CA LEU A 21 11.99 7.72 -10.04
C LEU A 21 11.80 9.25 -9.90
N ILE A 22 12.07 9.80 -8.71
CA ILE A 22 12.00 11.26 -8.46
C ILE A 22 12.96 12.02 -9.38
N ASN A 23 14.16 11.48 -9.58
CA ASN A 23 15.22 12.11 -10.38
C ASN A 23 15.17 11.76 -11.88
N SER A 24 14.16 11.01 -12.33
CA SER A 24 14.14 10.39 -13.65
C SER A 24 14.32 11.39 -14.78
N ALA A 25 13.55 12.49 -14.77
CA ALA A 25 13.65 13.53 -15.79
C ALA A 25 15.01 14.25 -15.78
N ALA A 26 15.53 14.58 -14.60
CA ALA A 26 16.77 15.35 -14.45
C ALA A 26 18.04 14.54 -14.77
N ASN A 27 17.99 13.20 -14.61
CA ASN A 27 19.14 12.31 -14.80
C ASN A 27 18.98 11.35 -16.00
N GLY A 28 17.91 11.49 -16.79
CA GLY A 28 17.68 10.66 -17.96
C GLY A 28 17.43 9.19 -17.64
N PHE A 29 16.86 8.87 -16.47
CA PHE A 29 16.47 7.50 -16.16
C PHE A 29 15.19 7.15 -16.91
N ASP A 30 15.32 6.29 -17.91
CA ASP A 30 14.23 5.85 -18.78
C ASP A 30 13.59 4.54 -18.32
N GLN A 31 12.65 4.02 -19.11
CA GLN A 31 11.97 2.77 -18.79
C GLN A 31 12.93 1.58 -18.68
N ALA A 32 13.98 1.54 -19.52
CA ALA A 32 14.96 0.44 -19.51
C ALA A 32 15.78 0.44 -18.20
N PHE A 33 16.08 1.62 -17.65
CA PHE A 33 16.71 1.75 -16.35
C PHE A 33 15.86 1.09 -15.24
N PHE A 34 14.56 1.38 -15.16
CA PHE A 34 13.70 0.84 -14.10
C PHE A 34 13.39 -0.65 -14.23
N GLN A 35 13.60 -1.24 -15.41
CA GLN A 35 13.44 -2.68 -15.63
C GLN A 35 14.63 -3.51 -15.12
N LYS A 36 15.73 -2.87 -14.72
CA LYS A 36 16.91 -3.53 -14.12
C LYS A 36 16.59 -4.13 -12.76
N THR A 37 17.35 -5.17 -12.41
CA THR A 37 17.37 -5.71 -11.05
C THR A 37 17.89 -4.66 -10.06
N ASP A 38 17.55 -4.80 -8.78
CA ASP A 38 18.05 -3.90 -7.73
C ASP A 38 19.57 -3.82 -7.74
N ARG A 39 20.23 -4.98 -7.84
CA ARG A 39 21.69 -5.05 -7.89
C ARG A 39 22.28 -4.30 -9.08
N ALA A 40 21.72 -4.49 -10.29
CA ALA A 40 22.21 -3.81 -11.48
C ALA A 40 22.02 -2.29 -11.41
N MET A 41 20.96 -1.80 -10.76
CA MET A 41 20.79 -0.37 -10.48
C MET A 41 21.86 0.16 -9.51
N PHE A 42 22.18 -0.60 -8.47
CA PHE A 42 23.25 -0.26 -7.51
C PHE A 42 24.60 -0.17 -8.18
N ASP A 43 24.95 -1.20 -8.94
CA ASP A 43 26.26 -1.30 -9.57
C ASP A 43 26.44 -0.15 -10.60
N GLN A 44 25.39 0.21 -11.33
CA GLN A 44 25.42 1.34 -12.27
C GLN A 44 25.56 2.71 -11.57
N LEU A 45 25.05 2.86 -10.35
CA LEU A 45 25.07 4.12 -9.60
C LEU A 45 26.06 4.11 -8.42
N HIS A 46 26.96 3.13 -8.35
CA HIS A 46 27.80 2.88 -7.17
C HIS A 46 28.52 4.14 -6.67
N ASP A 47 29.23 4.83 -7.57
CA ASP A 47 30.03 6.03 -7.25
C ASP A 47 29.18 7.26 -6.92
N ARG A 48 27.91 7.25 -7.33
CA ARG A 48 26.98 8.38 -7.21
C ARG A 48 25.86 8.12 -6.22
N ILE A 49 25.87 6.98 -5.53
CA ILE A 49 24.73 6.58 -4.70
C ILE A 49 24.44 7.59 -3.58
N ALA A 50 25.49 8.24 -3.05
CA ALA A 50 25.39 9.27 -2.02
C ALA A 50 24.75 10.59 -2.51
N GLU A 51 24.69 10.81 -3.83
CA GLU A 51 23.93 11.91 -4.44
C GLU A 51 22.42 11.65 -4.36
N PHE A 52 22.02 10.37 -4.40
CA PHE A 52 20.63 9.95 -4.53
C PHE A 52 20.01 9.50 -3.21
N VAL A 53 20.79 8.83 -2.35
CA VAL A 53 20.30 8.16 -1.16
C VAL A 53 21.20 8.46 0.03
N ARG A 54 20.60 8.88 1.14
CA ARG A 54 21.24 8.94 2.45
C ARG A 54 20.38 8.23 3.48
N MET A 55 20.93 7.20 4.10
CA MET A 55 20.26 6.45 5.16
C MET A 55 20.98 6.74 6.48
N HIS A 56 20.30 7.42 7.39
CA HIS A 56 20.80 7.77 8.71
C HIS A 56 20.26 6.76 9.72
N GLN A 57 21.13 5.93 10.30
CA GLN A 57 20.76 5.10 11.43
C GLN A 57 20.85 5.94 12.70
N VAL A 58 19.75 6.03 13.45
CA VAL A 58 19.76 6.70 14.74
C VAL A 58 20.06 5.67 15.82
N GLY A 59 21.24 5.82 16.42
CA GLY A 59 21.67 5.02 17.56
C GLY A 59 20.96 5.50 18.82
N TYR A 60 20.33 4.56 19.52
CA TYR A 60 19.61 4.78 20.78
C TYR A 60 18.45 5.78 20.69
N ASP A 61 17.34 5.27 20.20
CA ASP A 61 16.06 5.65 20.76
C ASP A 61 16.07 5.16 22.23
N GLU A 62 15.97 6.04 23.23
CA GLU A 62 15.86 5.73 24.68
C GLU A 62 14.60 4.90 25.05
N TYR A 63 14.00 4.23 24.07
CA TYR A 63 12.65 3.71 24.10
C TYR A 63 12.67 2.17 24.13
N ASN A 64 11.89 1.60 25.05
CA ASN A 64 11.85 0.16 25.31
C ASN A 64 11.49 -0.66 24.06
N LEU A 65 12.30 -1.69 23.78
CA LEU A 65 12.11 -2.66 22.68
C LEU A 65 10.77 -3.42 22.72
N ASN A 66 10.08 -3.41 23.86
CA ASN A 66 8.78 -4.06 24.05
C ASN A 66 7.58 -3.14 23.79
N ASP A 67 7.82 -1.89 23.37
CA ASP A 67 6.76 -0.95 23.06
C ASP A 67 6.43 -1.01 21.56
N GLU A 68 5.60 -1.99 21.18
CA GLU A 68 5.12 -2.19 19.81
C GLU A 68 4.27 -1.01 19.31
N TYR A 69 3.74 -0.18 20.23
CA TYR A 69 3.12 1.12 19.95
C TYR A 69 4.17 2.17 19.52
N ASN A 70 5.44 2.01 19.90
CA ASN A 70 6.56 2.82 19.41
C ASN A 70 7.14 2.38 18.07
N ALA A 71 6.94 1.13 17.66
CA ALA A 71 7.13 0.74 16.26
C ALA A 71 6.12 1.45 15.31
N GLU A 72 4.98 1.89 15.86
CA GLU A 72 3.96 2.71 15.18
C GLU A 72 4.18 4.23 15.34
N ASN A 73 4.73 4.72 16.47
CA ASN A 73 4.76 6.17 16.80
C ASN A 73 5.66 7.07 15.96
N PHE A 74 6.58 6.53 15.15
CA PHE A 74 7.43 7.34 14.26
C PHE A 74 6.95 7.35 12.78
N PHE A 75 5.66 7.05 12.52
CA PHE A 75 4.95 7.15 11.24
C PHE A 75 5.64 6.56 9.97
N TYR A 76 6.68 5.74 10.08
CA TYR A 76 7.55 5.30 8.97
C TYR A 76 8.37 6.49 8.43
N PRO A 77 9.69 6.42 8.60
CA PRO A 77 10.47 7.53 9.06
C PRO A 77 10.63 8.61 8.01
N SER A 78 10.95 9.80 8.53
CA SER A 78 11.07 11.10 7.87
C SER A 78 11.84 11.04 6.55
N LEU A 79 11.18 10.56 5.51
CA LEU A 79 11.63 10.59 4.13
C LEU A 79 11.69 12.06 3.74
N GLN A 80 12.89 12.62 3.78
CA GLN A 80 13.15 14.01 3.46
C GLN A 80 13.74 14.08 2.06
N LEU A 81 13.07 14.85 1.22
CA LEU A 81 13.56 15.17 -0.12
C LEU A 81 14.36 16.47 -0.02
N ASN A 82 15.69 16.36 -0.15
CA ASN A 82 16.56 17.52 -0.13
C ASN A 82 17.07 17.78 -1.55
N LYS A 83 16.91 19.00 -2.04
CA LYS A 83 17.49 19.41 -3.31
C LYS A 83 19.01 19.44 -3.18
N GLY A 84 19.68 18.56 -3.90
CA GLY A 84 21.12 18.41 -3.96
C GLY A 84 21.76 19.29 -5.04
N ALA A 85 23.03 19.01 -5.32
CA ALA A 85 23.76 19.66 -6.40
C ALA A 85 23.18 19.27 -7.77
N ARG A 86 23.26 20.17 -8.76
CA ARG A 86 22.82 19.90 -10.15
C ARG A 86 21.34 19.52 -10.30
N SER A 87 20.47 20.05 -9.44
CA SER A 87 19.02 19.80 -9.46
C SER A 87 18.62 18.34 -9.17
N SER A 88 19.54 17.50 -8.66
CA SER A 88 19.15 16.20 -8.13
C SER A 88 18.39 16.36 -6.82
N VAL A 89 17.51 15.43 -6.50
CA VAL A 89 16.82 15.32 -5.22
C VAL A 89 17.41 14.13 -4.47
N THR A 90 18.06 14.39 -3.35
CA THR A 90 18.54 13.33 -2.46
C THR A 90 17.40 12.88 -1.56
N VAL A 91 17.14 11.57 -1.54
CA VAL A 91 16.22 10.93 -0.60
C VAL A 91 16.98 10.65 0.70
N ASN A 92 16.62 11.35 1.76
CA ASN A 92 17.18 11.17 3.09
C ASN A 92 16.17 10.39 3.93
N TYR A 93 16.63 9.34 4.60
CA TYR A 93 15.78 8.44 5.36
C TYR A 93 16.38 8.16 6.72
N ARG A 94 15.60 8.42 7.78
CA ARG A 94 16.01 8.22 9.17
C ARG A 94 15.56 6.85 9.68
N LEU A 95 16.40 5.83 9.59
CA LEU A 95 16.03 4.49 10.05
C LEU A 95 16.32 4.34 11.55
N THR A 96 15.30 4.04 12.36
CA THR A 96 15.49 3.67 13.77
C THR A 96 15.82 2.18 13.88
N LYS A 97 16.66 1.82 14.85
CA LYS A 97 17.03 0.41 15.08
C LYS A 97 15.81 -0.44 15.43
N THR A 98 14.90 0.07 16.26
CA THR A 98 13.66 -0.62 16.65
C THR A 98 12.79 -0.95 15.44
N PHE A 99 12.61 -0.02 14.50
CA PHE A 99 11.83 -0.27 13.29
C PHE A 99 12.51 -1.26 12.35
N LEU A 100 13.84 -1.16 12.21
CA LEU A 100 14.61 -2.11 11.41
C LEU A 100 14.45 -3.54 11.95
N ASP A 101 14.71 -3.74 13.24
CA ASP A 101 14.64 -5.05 13.89
C ASP A 101 13.21 -5.62 13.85
N TRP A 102 12.20 -4.78 14.15
CA TRP A 102 10.80 -5.22 14.14
C TRP A 102 10.30 -5.55 12.73
N SER A 103 10.59 -4.71 11.73
CA SER A 103 10.14 -4.96 10.35
C SER A 103 10.84 -6.18 9.72
N HIS A 104 12.08 -6.47 10.12
CA HIS A 104 12.83 -7.67 9.75
C HIS A 104 12.17 -8.94 10.30
N GLN A 105 11.85 -8.96 11.59
CA GLN A 105 11.21 -10.09 12.27
C GLN A 105 9.83 -10.44 11.68
N ARG A 106 9.17 -9.47 11.03
CA ARG A 106 7.84 -9.64 10.43
C ARG A 106 7.85 -9.91 8.92
N LEU A 107 9.02 -10.10 8.31
CA LEU A 107 9.13 -10.62 6.96
C LEU A 107 8.60 -12.05 6.88
N ARG A 108 7.75 -12.30 5.89
CA ARG A 108 7.15 -13.60 5.60
C ARG A 108 7.34 -13.94 4.13
N TRP A 109 7.20 -15.21 3.82
CA TRP A 109 7.13 -15.65 2.42
C TRP A 109 5.85 -15.11 1.78
N PRO A 110 5.88 -14.58 0.54
CA PRO A 110 4.68 -14.14 -0.16
C PRO A 110 3.72 -15.32 -0.40
N ILE A 111 2.41 -15.04 -0.40
CA ILE A 111 1.38 -16.06 -0.65
C ILE A 111 1.10 -16.15 -2.15
N GLY A 112 1.23 -17.35 -2.71
CA GLY A 112 0.97 -17.65 -4.12
C GLY A 112 1.72 -18.91 -4.57
N THR A 113 1.37 -19.42 -5.73
CA THR A 113 2.15 -20.47 -6.41
C THR A 113 3.44 -19.88 -6.99
N ASP A 114 4.44 -20.73 -7.26
CA ASP A 114 5.71 -20.30 -7.86
C ASP A 114 5.52 -19.63 -9.22
N GLU A 115 4.51 -20.06 -9.99
CA GLU A 115 4.12 -19.45 -11.26
C GLU A 115 3.53 -18.05 -11.07
N GLU A 116 2.55 -17.89 -10.18
CA GLU A 116 1.94 -16.59 -9.86
C GLU A 116 2.95 -15.57 -9.30
N LEU A 117 4.01 -16.06 -8.66
CA LEU A 117 5.07 -15.25 -8.07
C LEU A 117 6.28 -15.07 -9.01
N GLU A 118 6.27 -15.71 -10.18
CA GLU A 118 7.37 -15.69 -11.15
C GLU A 118 8.71 -16.16 -10.52
N ARG A 119 8.67 -17.11 -9.56
CA ARG A 119 9.84 -17.53 -8.78
C ARG A 119 10.98 -18.08 -9.64
N ALA A 120 10.65 -18.73 -10.76
CA ALA A 120 11.63 -19.26 -11.70
C ALA A 120 12.56 -18.20 -12.33
N HIS A 121 12.21 -16.91 -12.23
CA HIS A 121 13.06 -15.80 -12.70
C HIS A 121 14.15 -15.38 -11.71
N PHE A 122 14.26 -16.05 -10.56
CA PHE A 122 15.22 -15.74 -9.52
C PHE A 122 16.19 -16.91 -9.34
N GLU A 123 17.46 -16.60 -9.15
CA GLU A 123 18.55 -17.58 -9.06
C GLU A 123 18.37 -18.53 -7.87
N ASN A 124 17.87 -18.01 -6.76
CA ASN A 124 17.64 -18.76 -5.53
C ASN A 124 16.62 -18.03 -4.63
N ASP A 125 16.26 -18.69 -3.53
CA ASP A 125 15.28 -18.19 -2.56
C ASP A 125 15.73 -16.91 -1.83
N GLU A 126 17.02 -16.73 -1.61
CA GLU A 126 17.55 -15.54 -0.92
C GLU A 126 17.40 -14.30 -1.79
N VAL A 127 17.70 -14.42 -3.10
CA VAL A 127 17.50 -13.35 -4.08
C VAL A 127 16.01 -13.05 -4.25
N PHE A 128 15.16 -14.08 -4.28
CA PHE A 128 13.71 -13.92 -4.35
C PHE A 128 13.13 -13.19 -3.13
N ILE A 129 13.49 -13.61 -1.91
CA ILE A 129 13.05 -12.96 -0.67
C ILE A 129 13.54 -11.51 -0.62
N SER A 130 14.78 -11.25 -1.03
CA SER A 130 15.35 -9.90 -1.13
C SER A 130 14.54 -9.00 -2.05
N ALA A 131 14.20 -9.48 -3.25
CA ALA A 131 13.37 -8.74 -4.19
C ALA A 131 11.95 -8.49 -3.63
N CYS A 132 11.37 -9.46 -2.91
CA CYS A 132 10.08 -9.27 -2.24
C CYS A 132 10.17 -8.19 -1.15
N ALA A 133 11.21 -8.24 -0.31
CA ALA A 133 11.45 -7.25 0.74
C ALA A 133 11.65 -5.84 0.17
N VAL A 134 12.47 -5.67 -0.88
CA VAL A 134 12.66 -4.39 -1.58
C VAL A 134 11.34 -3.87 -2.12
N ASN A 135 10.57 -4.70 -2.82
CA ASN A 135 9.27 -4.35 -3.37
C ASN A 135 8.30 -3.84 -2.28
N TYR A 136 8.20 -4.56 -1.15
CA TYR A 136 7.44 -4.12 0.00
C TYR A 136 7.88 -2.73 0.49
N LEU A 137 9.19 -2.56 0.72
CA LEU A 137 9.76 -1.32 1.21
C LEU A 137 9.50 -0.15 0.24
N VAL A 138 9.63 -0.37 -1.07
CA VAL A 138 9.30 0.65 -2.08
C VAL A 138 7.86 1.11 -1.97
N LYS A 139 6.90 0.19 -1.90
CA LYS A 139 5.48 0.57 -1.76
C LYS A 139 5.22 1.30 -0.43
N ASN A 140 5.78 0.80 0.67
CA ASN A 140 5.63 1.42 1.98
C ASN A 140 6.14 2.88 1.97
N LEU A 141 7.36 3.09 1.47
CA LEU A 141 7.94 4.42 1.35
C LEU A 141 7.12 5.33 0.44
N TRP A 142 6.56 4.82 -0.66
CA TRP A 142 5.64 5.60 -1.50
C TRP A 142 4.34 5.96 -0.80
N HIS A 143 3.78 5.06 0.00
CA HIS A 143 2.58 5.32 0.81
C HIS A 143 2.84 6.49 1.77
N ASN A 144 3.98 6.49 2.47
CA ASN A 144 4.35 7.59 3.36
C ASN A 144 4.62 8.89 2.61
N TYR A 145 5.29 8.79 1.44
CA TYR A 145 5.51 9.94 0.58
C TYR A 145 4.19 10.59 0.14
N VAL A 146 3.19 9.79 -0.25
CA VAL A 146 1.87 10.29 -0.65
C VAL A 146 1.17 11.01 0.49
N HIS A 147 1.18 10.44 1.70
CA HIS A 147 0.65 11.11 2.89
C HIS A 147 1.25 12.50 3.07
N VAL A 148 2.58 12.62 2.98
CA VAL A 148 3.27 13.91 3.16
C VAL A 148 3.03 14.86 1.98
N ALA A 149 3.35 14.43 0.76
CA ALA A 149 3.41 15.30 -0.41
C ALA A 149 2.04 15.61 -1.04
N VAL A 150 1.08 14.69 -0.93
CA VAL A 150 -0.25 14.85 -1.55
C VAL A 150 -1.28 15.30 -0.53
N GLN A 151 -1.27 14.70 0.66
CA GLN A 151 -2.33 14.87 1.66
C GLN A 151 -1.94 15.81 2.81
N GLY A 152 -0.67 16.23 2.90
CA GLY A 152 -0.19 17.13 3.96
C GLY A 152 -0.21 16.48 5.35
N ILE A 153 -0.23 15.15 5.42
CA ILE A 153 -0.18 14.38 6.66
C ILE A 153 1.29 14.23 7.05
N THR A 154 1.65 14.78 8.21
CA THR A 154 2.99 14.84 8.78
C THR A 154 3.01 14.22 10.16
N GLU A 155 4.21 13.99 10.71
CA GLU A 155 4.39 13.55 12.10
C GLU A 155 3.66 14.48 13.11
N ALA A 156 3.57 15.79 12.83
CA ALA A 156 2.94 16.75 13.73
C ALA A 156 1.40 16.69 13.74
N ASN A 157 0.78 16.15 12.68
CA ASN A 157 -0.68 16.18 12.53
C ASN A 157 -1.32 14.80 12.32
N TYR A 158 -0.57 13.71 12.09
CA TYR A 158 -1.15 12.38 11.82
C TYR A 158 -2.11 11.93 12.93
N ARG A 159 -1.82 12.24 14.20
CA ARG A 159 -2.66 11.90 15.36
C ARG A 159 -4.03 12.59 15.35
N LYS A 160 -4.16 13.68 14.58
CA LYS A 160 -5.40 14.43 14.39
C LYS A 160 -6.31 13.78 13.34
N PHE A 161 -5.76 12.93 12.47
CA PHE A 161 -6.54 12.12 11.52
C PHE A 161 -7.02 10.85 12.22
N ARG A 162 -8.31 10.81 12.57
CA ARG A 162 -8.99 9.66 13.19
C ARG A 162 -10.27 9.35 12.41
N GLY A 163 -10.82 8.15 12.63
CA GLY A 163 -12.08 7.73 12.00
C GLY A 163 -12.03 7.74 10.47
N GLU A 164 -13.14 8.12 9.84
CA GLU A 164 -13.34 8.07 8.39
C GLU A 164 -12.32 8.90 7.59
N ALA A 165 -11.91 10.07 8.10
CA ALA A 165 -10.91 10.91 7.43
C ALA A 165 -9.55 10.22 7.27
N ARG A 166 -9.18 9.36 8.23
CA ARG A 166 -7.98 8.52 8.15
C ARG A 166 -8.17 7.37 7.17
N PHE A 167 -9.36 6.81 7.10
CA PHE A 167 -9.66 5.66 6.24
C PHE A 167 -9.55 6.06 4.77
N ASP A 168 -10.16 7.18 4.40
CA ASP A 168 -10.06 7.74 3.05
C ASP A 168 -8.63 8.09 2.67
N SER A 169 -7.86 8.69 3.59
CA SER A 169 -6.46 9.03 3.34
C SER A 169 -5.58 7.80 3.12
N ASP A 170 -5.76 6.74 3.94
CA ASP A 170 -5.00 5.49 3.84
C ASP A 170 -5.31 4.74 2.54
N PHE A 171 -6.58 4.74 2.09
CA PHE A 171 -6.99 4.07 0.85
C PHE A 171 -6.44 4.76 -0.39
N GLU A 172 -6.51 6.10 -0.42
CA GLU A 172 -5.94 6.88 -1.50
C GLU A 172 -4.41 6.71 -1.54
N ALA A 173 -3.75 6.73 -0.37
CA ALA A 173 -2.31 6.50 -0.27
C ALA A 173 -1.89 5.09 -0.72
N ASP A 174 -2.62 4.04 -0.31
CA ASP A 174 -2.39 2.65 -0.75
C ASP A 174 -2.53 2.51 -2.28
N ASN A 175 -3.54 3.15 -2.88
CA ASN A 175 -3.74 3.14 -4.33
C ASN A 175 -2.59 3.85 -5.06
N LEU A 176 -2.25 5.07 -4.65
CA LEU A 176 -1.19 5.84 -5.29
C LEU A 176 0.19 5.19 -5.12
N ALA A 177 0.46 4.62 -3.95
CA ALA A 177 1.69 3.86 -3.71
C ALA A 177 1.79 2.62 -4.61
N THR A 178 0.66 1.96 -4.90
CA THR A 178 0.60 0.84 -5.85
C THR A 178 0.97 1.30 -7.26
N LEU A 179 0.44 2.43 -7.72
CA LEU A 179 0.78 2.97 -9.05
C LEU A 179 2.26 3.42 -9.13
N LEU A 180 2.76 4.07 -8.09
CA LEU A 180 4.17 4.49 -8.01
C LEU A 180 5.12 3.31 -7.96
N LEU A 181 4.76 2.24 -7.26
CA LEU A 181 5.50 0.98 -7.28
C LEU A 181 5.64 0.46 -8.72
N LEU A 182 4.57 0.42 -9.51
CA LEU A 182 4.66 -0.02 -10.91
C LEU A 182 5.65 0.83 -11.72
N LYS A 183 5.61 2.16 -11.55
CA LYS A 183 6.56 3.07 -12.22
C LYS A 183 8.00 2.84 -11.77
N SER A 184 8.25 2.58 -10.48
CA SER A 184 9.58 2.23 -9.94
C SER A 184 10.18 0.95 -10.52
N TYR A 185 9.37 0.12 -11.18
CA TYR A 185 9.80 -1.10 -11.89
C TYR A 185 9.65 -1.00 -13.42
N GLY A 186 9.39 0.21 -13.95
CA GLY A 186 9.29 0.46 -15.39
C GLY A 186 8.06 -0.19 -16.03
N LEU A 187 7.04 -0.51 -15.22
CA LEU A 187 5.77 -1.06 -15.69
C LEU A 187 4.80 0.07 -16.05
N PRO A 188 4.00 -0.10 -17.11
CA PRO A 188 3.06 0.93 -17.56
C PRO A 188 1.92 1.11 -16.56
N VAL A 189 1.54 2.37 -16.33
CA VAL A 189 0.32 2.74 -15.60
C VAL A 189 -0.64 3.38 -16.59
N LEU A 190 -1.71 2.67 -16.93
CA LEU A 190 -2.67 3.06 -17.97
C LEU A 190 -4.04 3.31 -17.34
N ALA A 191 -4.73 4.36 -17.78
CA ALA A 191 -6.09 4.72 -17.34
C ALA A 191 -7.19 4.45 -18.39
N ARG A 192 -6.82 4.21 -19.65
CA ARG A 192 -7.75 4.23 -20.80
C ARG A 192 -8.42 2.87 -21.08
N GLY A 193 -8.42 1.95 -20.12
CA GLY A 193 -9.10 0.66 -20.20
C GLY A 193 -8.51 -0.34 -21.20
N ARG A 194 -7.28 -0.09 -21.65
CA ARG A 194 -6.50 -1.03 -22.47
C ARG A 194 -5.55 -1.80 -21.55
N PRO A 195 -5.62 -3.14 -21.51
CA PRO A 195 -4.68 -3.93 -20.74
C PRO A 195 -3.23 -3.59 -21.14
N PRO A 196 -2.30 -3.54 -20.18
CA PRO A 196 -0.89 -3.38 -20.45
C PRO A 196 -0.35 -4.60 -21.20
N SER A 197 0.80 -4.47 -21.85
CA SER A 197 1.42 -5.57 -22.63
C SER A 197 1.89 -6.75 -21.77
N LYS A 198 2.08 -6.55 -20.45
CA LYS A 198 2.57 -7.55 -19.50
C LYS A 198 1.75 -7.55 -18.20
N PRO A 199 0.46 -7.92 -18.24
CA PRO A 199 -0.42 -7.89 -17.07
C PRO A 199 0.03 -8.90 -16.00
N ALA A 200 0.48 -10.09 -16.39
CA ALA A 200 0.99 -11.11 -15.48
C ALA A 200 2.19 -10.61 -14.63
N ARG A 201 3.09 -9.81 -15.22
CA ARG A 201 4.23 -9.23 -14.50
C ARG A 201 3.80 -8.17 -13.47
N ILE A 202 2.72 -7.44 -13.76
CA ILE A 202 2.11 -6.51 -12.79
C ILE A 202 1.53 -7.31 -11.63
N ASP A 203 0.75 -8.35 -11.91
CA ASP A 203 0.16 -9.21 -10.88
C ASP A 203 1.23 -9.88 -10.02
N ALA A 204 2.27 -10.45 -10.63
CA ALA A 204 3.39 -11.07 -9.92
C ALA A 204 4.12 -10.07 -9.01
N LEU A 205 4.42 -8.86 -9.52
CA LEU A 205 5.03 -7.80 -8.71
C LEU A 205 4.13 -7.44 -7.51
N LEU A 206 2.83 -7.26 -7.71
CA LEU A 206 1.92 -6.86 -6.64
C LEU A 206 1.65 -7.99 -5.63
N ARG A 207 1.70 -9.26 -6.05
CA ARG A 207 1.65 -10.42 -5.14
C ARG A 207 2.90 -10.56 -4.29
N ARG A 208 4.08 -10.36 -4.88
CA ARG A 208 5.37 -10.35 -4.14
C ARG A 208 5.42 -9.25 -3.07
N ASN A 209 4.69 -8.15 -3.26
CA ASN A 209 4.61 -7.04 -2.30
C ASN A 209 3.91 -7.43 -0.97
N ALA A 210 3.09 -8.48 -0.96
CA ALA A 210 2.35 -8.93 0.23
C ALA A 210 3.22 -9.68 1.28
N CYS A 211 4.54 -9.72 1.09
CA CYS A 211 5.48 -10.51 1.90
C CYS A 211 5.77 -9.93 3.29
N ASN A 212 5.39 -8.68 3.59
CA ASN A 212 5.63 -8.10 4.91
C ASN A 212 4.32 -7.82 5.65
N LEU A 213 4.16 -8.50 6.78
CA LEU A 213 2.97 -8.41 7.62
C LEU A 213 3.00 -7.21 8.58
N VAL A 214 4.00 -6.35 8.55
CA VAL A 214 4.08 -5.14 9.41
C VAL A 214 2.72 -4.44 9.59
N PHE A 215 1.97 -4.18 8.51
CA PHE A 215 0.64 -3.57 8.62
C PHE A 215 -0.45 -4.52 9.13
N GLN A 216 -0.36 -5.82 8.83
CA GLN A 216 -1.30 -6.83 9.35
C GLN A 216 -1.06 -7.10 10.84
N GLU A 217 0.18 -7.09 11.29
CA GLU A 217 0.59 -7.23 12.69
C GLU A 217 0.25 -5.98 13.49
N ARG A 218 0.37 -4.78 12.92
CA ARG A 218 -0.15 -3.54 13.52
C ARG A 218 -1.65 -3.65 13.80
N ALA A 219 -2.42 -4.13 12.82
CA ALA A 219 -3.84 -4.40 13.00
C ALA A 219 -4.09 -5.49 14.06
N ARG A 220 -3.22 -6.52 14.14
CA ARG A 220 -3.30 -7.59 15.14
C ARG A 220 -2.94 -7.12 16.56
N HIS A 221 -2.02 -6.18 16.72
CA HIS A 221 -1.58 -5.70 18.02
C HIS A 221 -2.52 -4.69 18.65
N ARG A 222 -3.28 -3.94 17.83
CA ARG A 222 -4.51 -3.30 18.30
C ARG A 222 -5.53 -4.30 18.87
N HIS A 223 -5.41 -5.60 18.57
CA HIS A 223 -6.19 -6.64 19.24
C HIS A 223 -5.68 -7.03 20.62
N GLN A 224 -4.47 -6.64 21.04
CA GLN A 224 -4.10 -6.73 22.46
C GLN A 224 -4.83 -5.65 23.27
N ASP A 225 -5.07 -4.48 22.66
CA ASP A 225 -5.94 -3.42 23.20
C ASP A 225 -7.45 -3.70 23.04
N ARG A 226 -7.86 -4.80 22.38
CA ARG A 226 -9.29 -5.13 22.18
C ARG A 226 -10.06 -5.28 23.48
N VAL A 227 -9.37 -5.65 24.56
CA VAL A 227 -9.95 -5.79 25.91
C VAL A 227 -10.51 -4.44 26.40
N GLY A 228 -9.98 -3.32 25.92
CA GLY A 228 -10.46 -1.97 26.23
C GLY A 228 -11.34 -1.32 25.16
N MET A 229 -11.53 -1.94 23.99
CA MET A 229 -12.33 -1.37 22.91
C MET A 229 -13.82 -1.63 23.09
N SER A 230 -14.64 -0.61 22.87
CA SER A 230 -16.09 -0.77 22.76
C SER A 230 -16.47 -1.64 21.55
N ARG A 231 -17.66 -2.24 21.58
CA ARG A 231 -18.19 -3.02 20.46
C ARG A 231 -18.23 -2.23 19.14
N LEU A 232 -18.54 -0.94 19.20
CA LEU A 232 -18.55 -0.04 18.05
C LEU A 232 -17.15 0.13 17.46
N GLU A 233 -16.15 0.38 18.30
CA GLU A 233 -14.75 0.52 17.85
C GLU A 233 -14.24 -0.78 17.22
N ARG A 234 -14.58 -1.95 17.80
CA ARG A 234 -14.23 -3.25 17.24
C ARG A 234 -14.88 -3.49 15.87
N TYR A 235 -16.15 -3.11 15.72
CA TYR A 235 -16.84 -3.18 14.44
C TYR A 235 -16.18 -2.25 13.40
N GLN A 236 -15.93 -1.00 13.76
CA GLN A 236 -15.31 0.00 12.87
C GLN A 236 -13.91 -0.42 12.42
N ASP A 237 -13.09 -1.01 13.32
CA ASP A 237 -11.78 -1.56 12.95
C ASP A 237 -11.91 -2.76 12.00
N ALA A 238 -12.82 -3.69 12.27
CA ALA A 238 -13.05 -4.85 11.41
C ALA A 238 -13.58 -4.44 10.02
N GLU A 239 -14.47 -3.46 9.96
CA GLU A 239 -14.98 -2.88 8.72
C GLU A 239 -13.87 -2.16 7.94
N TRP A 240 -13.05 -1.35 8.61
CA TRP A 240 -11.90 -0.71 7.97
C TRP A 240 -10.93 -1.74 7.37
N ARG A 241 -10.61 -2.82 8.10
CA ARG A 241 -9.77 -3.91 7.58
C ARG A 241 -10.39 -4.57 6.35
N PHE A 242 -11.71 -4.73 6.34
CA PHE A 242 -12.45 -5.26 5.21
C PHE A 242 -12.36 -4.34 3.99
N PHE A 243 -12.64 -3.03 4.14
CA PHE A 243 -12.50 -2.04 3.06
C PHE A 243 -11.08 -1.90 2.56
N ARG A 244 -10.08 -1.87 3.46
CA ARG A 244 -8.67 -1.79 3.07
C ARG A 244 -8.23 -2.97 2.19
N ARG A 245 -8.72 -4.19 2.48
CA ARG A 245 -8.46 -5.38 1.66
C ARG A 245 -9.09 -5.25 0.27
N ILE A 246 -10.30 -4.69 0.18
CA ILE A 246 -10.96 -4.39 -1.10
C ILE A 246 -10.13 -3.35 -1.86
N CYS A 247 -9.81 -2.19 -1.27
CA CYS A 247 -9.02 -1.13 -1.91
C CYS A 247 -7.71 -1.67 -2.51
N ASN A 248 -6.93 -2.42 -1.73
CA ASN A 248 -5.63 -2.94 -2.18
C ASN A 248 -5.76 -3.94 -3.34
N ARG A 249 -6.69 -4.89 -3.24
CA ARG A 249 -6.91 -5.90 -4.30
C ARG A 249 -7.54 -5.28 -5.55
N LEU A 250 -8.43 -4.33 -5.38
CA LEU A 250 -9.07 -3.61 -6.47
C LEU A 250 -8.07 -2.72 -7.21
N SER A 251 -7.22 -1.97 -6.49
CA SER A 251 -6.13 -1.18 -7.09
C SER A 251 -5.20 -2.05 -7.94
N THR A 252 -4.89 -3.26 -7.44
CA THR A 252 -4.11 -4.27 -8.19
C THR A 252 -4.82 -4.70 -9.47
N ALA A 253 -6.09 -5.12 -9.36
CA ALA A 253 -6.88 -5.57 -10.50
C ALA A 253 -7.08 -4.47 -11.57
N LEU A 254 -7.28 -3.23 -11.14
CA LEU A 254 -7.37 -2.07 -12.01
C LEU A 254 -6.08 -1.83 -12.78
N ALA A 255 -4.94 -1.84 -12.10
CA ALA A 255 -3.65 -1.64 -12.75
C ALA A 255 -3.34 -2.74 -13.77
N ALA A 256 -3.62 -4.01 -13.43
CA ALA A 256 -3.46 -5.14 -14.34
C ALA A 256 -4.41 -5.07 -15.55
N ALA A 257 -5.59 -4.46 -15.40
CA ALA A 257 -6.54 -4.24 -16.49
C ALA A 257 -6.28 -2.94 -17.30
N GLY A 258 -5.30 -2.13 -16.92
CA GLY A 258 -5.02 -0.83 -17.55
C GLY A 258 -6.12 0.21 -17.30
N LEU A 259 -6.70 0.14 -16.11
CA LEU A 259 -7.78 0.98 -15.58
C LEU A 259 -7.31 1.72 -14.31
N ALA A 260 -6.04 2.10 -14.24
CA ALA A 260 -5.53 2.85 -13.10
C ALA A 260 -6.35 4.12 -12.87
N ALA A 261 -6.78 4.31 -11.62
CA ALA A 261 -7.53 5.48 -11.19
C ALA A 261 -6.66 6.33 -10.26
N ARG A 262 -6.77 7.66 -10.37
CA ARG A 262 -6.08 8.60 -9.47
C ARG A 262 -6.53 8.43 -8.02
N SER A 263 -7.83 8.24 -7.81
CA SER A 263 -8.45 8.12 -6.50
C SER A 263 -9.29 6.87 -6.45
N LEU A 264 -9.22 6.16 -5.32
CA LEU A 264 -9.99 4.97 -5.03
C LEU A 264 -10.45 5.04 -3.57
N ARG A 265 -11.76 4.99 -3.37
CA ARG A 265 -12.36 4.92 -2.04
C ARG A 265 -13.36 3.77 -1.96
N VAL A 266 -13.40 3.12 -0.81
CA VAL A 266 -14.36 2.05 -0.52
C VAL A 266 -15.02 2.37 0.79
N PHE A 267 -16.33 2.51 0.76
CA PHE A 267 -17.16 2.84 1.92
C PHE A 267 -18.49 2.07 1.83
N ALA A 268 -19.39 2.30 2.78
CA ALA A 268 -20.71 1.69 2.76
C ALA A 268 -21.83 2.73 2.79
N ASP A 269 -22.99 2.38 2.25
CA ASP A 269 -24.18 3.23 2.31
C ASP A 269 -24.77 3.29 3.73
N GLY A 270 -25.42 4.41 4.08
CA GLY A 270 -26.09 4.55 5.38
C GLY A 270 -25.17 4.66 6.60
N GLU A 271 -25.78 4.91 7.75
CA GLU A 271 -25.09 5.30 8.99
C GLU A 271 -25.23 4.22 10.07
N ILE A 272 -24.17 4.00 10.85
CA ILE A 272 -24.27 3.25 12.11
C ILE A 272 -25.04 4.11 13.10
N ARG A 273 -26.13 3.56 13.68
CA ARG A 273 -27.01 4.31 14.57
C ARG A 273 -26.85 3.84 16.00
N GLN A 274 -26.88 4.77 16.95
CA GLN A 274 -27.03 4.47 18.36
C GLN A 274 -28.51 4.56 18.75
N ALA A 275 -29.05 3.49 19.30
CA ALA A 275 -30.39 3.43 19.85
C ALA A 275 -30.46 4.22 21.17
N ARG A 276 -31.70 4.51 21.62
CA ARG A 276 -31.96 5.36 22.81
C ARG A 276 -31.46 4.73 24.12
N ASP A 277 -31.31 3.42 24.16
CA ASP A 277 -30.74 2.64 25.27
C ASP A 277 -29.22 2.54 25.22
N GLY A 278 -28.58 3.16 24.23
CA GLY A 278 -27.14 3.09 23.99
C GLY A 278 -26.71 1.89 23.13
N GLU A 279 -27.62 1.01 22.71
CA GLU A 279 -27.29 -0.11 21.82
C GLU A 279 -26.88 0.40 20.43
N VAL A 280 -25.81 -0.16 19.88
CA VAL A 280 -25.33 0.19 18.54
C VAL A 280 -25.99 -0.72 17.52
N ILE A 281 -26.80 -0.14 16.64
CA ILE A 281 -27.44 -0.82 15.52
C ILE A 281 -26.51 -0.74 14.31
N PHE A 282 -26.08 -1.91 13.84
CA PHE A 282 -25.30 -2.07 12.62
C PHE A 282 -26.25 -2.47 11.46
N PRO A 283 -26.76 -1.51 10.66
CA PRO A 283 -27.66 -1.84 9.57
C PRO A 283 -26.96 -2.70 8.51
N LYS A 284 -27.74 -3.43 7.72
CA LYS A 284 -27.22 -4.07 6.51
C LYS A 284 -26.89 -2.97 5.50
N ARG A 285 -25.60 -2.66 5.40
CA ARG A 285 -25.06 -1.64 4.48
C ARG A 285 -24.39 -2.30 3.28
N ASN A 286 -24.58 -1.73 2.10
CA ASN A 286 -23.95 -2.14 0.86
C ASN A 286 -22.64 -1.39 0.63
N VAL A 287 -21.68 -2.09 0.04
CA VAL A 287 -20.39 -1.52 -0.32
C VAL A 287 -20.56 -0.63 -1.56
N ILE A 288 -20.01 0.58 -1.47
CA ILE A 288 -19.85 1.52 -2.57
C ILE A 288 -18.36 1.66 -2.84
N VAL A 289 -18.02 1.64 -4.12
CA VAL A 289 -16.67 1.90 -4.60
C VAL A 289 -16.69 3.18 -5.41
N GLU A 290 -15.80 4.12 -5.10
CA GLU A 290 -15.65 5.37 -5.84
C GLU A 290 -14.32 5.39 -6.57
N PHE A 291 -14.40 5.64 -7.88
CA PHE A 291 -13.27 6.04 -8.72
C PHE A 291 -13.58 7.46 -9.18
N THR A 292 -12.95 8.47 -8.57
CA THR A 292 -13.30 9.87 -8.84
C THR A 292 -13.38 10.15 -10.34
N PRO A 293 -14.48 10.74 -10.85
CA PRO A 293 -15.63 11.29 -10.11
C PRO A 293 -16.84 10.35 -9.93
N ARG A 294 -16.77 9.07 -10.33
CA ARG A 294 -17.92 8.15 -10.35
C ARG A 294 -17.98 7.22 -9.13
N ARG A 295 -19.21 6.89 -8.74
CA ARG A 295 -19.53 5.92 -7.68
C ARG A 295 -20.23 4.71 -8.28
N TYR A 296 -19.82 3.54 -7.80
CA TYR A 296 -20.33 2.24 -8.23
C TYR A 296 -20.93 1.52 -7.02
N TYR A 297 -22.25 1.38 -7.05
CA TYR A 297 -23.00 0.67 -6.04
C TYR A 297 -22.93 -0.82 -6.33
N THR A 298 -22.30 -1.58 -5.43
CA THR A 298 -22.06 -3.02 -5.70
C THR A 298 -23.29 -3.89 -5.43
N GLY A 299 -24.26 -3.39 -4.66
CA GLY A 299 -25.39 -4.18 -4.15
C GLY A 299 -24.98 -5.29 -3.17
N LEU A 300 -23.69 -5.39 -2.82
CA LEU A 300 -23.13 -6.42 -1.96
C LEU A 300 -22.92 -5.85 -0.56
N PRO A 301 -23.45 -6.51 0.50
CA PRO A 301 -23.26 -6.01 1.85
C PRO A 301 -21.83 -6.12 2.36
N VAL A 302 -21.50 -5.23 3.31
CA VAL A 302 -20.32 -5.30 4.17
C VAL A 302 -20.31 -6.65 4.90
N TYR A 303 -19.14 -7.27 5.03
CA TYR A 303 -18.97 -8.51 5.80
C TYR A 303 -18.05 -8.31 7.01
N VAL A 304 -18.67 -8.03 8.15
CA VAL A 304 -18.02 -8.04 9.46
C VAL A 304 -18.64 -9.16 10.30
N PRO A 305 -17.90 -10.24 10.58
CA PRO A 305 -18.41 -11.35 11.40
C PRO A 305 -18.62 -10.89 12.86
N ARG A 306 -19.67 -11.40 13.51
CA ARG A 306 -19.99 -11.03 14.91
C ARG A 306 -18.84 -11.36 15.85
N GLU A 307 -18.14 -12.46 15.58
CA GLU A 307 -16.98 -12.93 16.34
C GLU A 307 -15.78 -11.96 16.29
N GLU A 308 -15.78 -10.97 15.40
CA GLU A 308 -14.78 -9.89 15.43
C GLU A 308 -15.24 -8.64 16.18
N CYS A 309 -16.51 -8.54 16.52
CA CYS A 309 -17.11 -7.43 17.28
C CYS A 309 -17.36 -7.79 18.74
N ASP A 310 -17.71 -9.06 18.96
CA ASP A 310 -18.07 -9.62 20.25
C ASP A 310 -16.88 -10.44 20.78
N ASP A 311 -16.70 -10.50 22.11
CA ASP A 311 -15.60 -11.24 22.77
C ASP A 311 -15.87 -12.76 22.75
N ILE A 312 -15.99 -13.32 21.55
CA ILE A 312 -16.29 -14.71 21.29
C ILE A 312 -15.01 -15.42 20.86
N GLU A 313 -14.65 -16.49 21.56
CA GLU A 313 -13.51 -17.33 21.18
C GLU A 313 -13.76 -18.02 19.82
N MET A 314 -12.83 -17.84 18.88
CA MET A 314 -12.93 -18.43 17.54
C MET A 314 -12.04 -19.66 17.42
N THR A 315 -12.67 -20.82 17.14
CA THR A 315 -11.94 -22.02 16.71
C THR A 315 -11.24 -21.79 15.36
N GLU A 316 -10.17 -22.53 15.10
CA GLU A 316 -9.43 -22.42 13.83
C GLU A 316 -10.30 -22.76 12.61
N SER A 317 -11.18 -23.76 12.73
CA SER A 317 -12.13 -24.13 11.67
C SER A 317 -13.11 -22.99 11.36
N ARG A 318 -13.63 -22.32 12.40
CA ARG A 318 -14.51 -21.17 12.24
C ARG A 318 -13.78 -20.00 11.59
N ARG A 319 -12.54 -19.72 12.01
CA ARG A 319 -11.68 -18.69 11.42
C ARG A 319 -11.46 -18.93 9.91
N ARG A 320 -11.10 -20.15 9.52
CA ARG A 320 -10.95 -20.53 8.10
C ARG A 320 -12.23 -20.32 7.30
N SER A 321 -13.39 -20.66 7.87
CA SER A 321 -14.68 -20.46 7.22
C SER A 321 -15.03 -18.99 7.03
N ILE A 322 -14.80 -18.16 8.05
CA ILE A 322 -14.98 -16.70 8.01
C ILE A 322 -14.08 -16.09 6.94
N ASP A 323 -12.80 -16.45 6.93
CA ASP A 323 -11.85 -15.94 5.95
C ASP A 323 -12.20 -16.39 4.52
N GLY A 324 -12.67 -17.63 4.35
CA GLY A 324 -13.16 -18.12 3.06
C GLY A 324 -14.37 -17.33 2.55
N PHE A 325 -15.36 -17.08 3.40
CA PHE A 325 -16.53 -16.27 3.03
C PHE A 325 -16.14 -14.82 2.73
N ARG A 326 -15.32 -14.21 3.59
CA ARG A 326 -14.78 -12.86 3.40
C ARG A 326 -14.05 -12.73 2.07
N ASN A 327 -13.17 -13.67 1.74
CA ASN A 327 -12.41 -13.63 0.50
C ASN A 327 -13.30 -13.74 -0.74
N ARG A 328 -14.33 -14.61 -0.72
CA ARG A 328 -15.34 -14.67 -1.78
C ARG A 328 -16.08 -13.34 -1.91
N ARG A 329 -16.57 -12.79 -0.80
CA ARG A 329 -17.26 -11.49 -0.79
C ARG A 329 -16.41 -10.37 -1.39
N ILE A 330 -15.13 -10.30 -1.01
CA ILE A 330 -14.19 -9.31 -1.55
C ILE A 330 -14.02 -9.52 -3.06
N ALA A 331 -13.89 -10.76 -3.52
CA ALA A 331 -13.77 -11.06 -4.95
C ALA A 331 -15.02 -10.63 -5.74
N ASP A 332 -16.22 -10.89 -5.23
CA ASP A 332 -17.48 -10.48 -5.86
C ASP A 332 -17.58 -8.95 -5.99
N ILE A 333 -17.24 -8.22 -4.92
CA ILE A 333 -17.20 -6.75 -4.90
C ILE A 333 -16.24 -6.23 -5.96
N ILE A 334 -15.02 -6.78 -6.02
CA ILE A 334 -14.01 -6.38 -7.00
C ILE A 334 -14.49 -6.65 -8.42
N ALA A 335 -15.07 -7.82 -8.69
CA ALA A 335 -15.54 -8.20 -10.01
C ALA A 335 -16.61 -7.23 -10.53
N VAL A 336 -17.61 -6.91 -9.69
CA VAL A 336 -18.67 -5.95 -10.04
C VAL A 336 -18.09 -4.57 -10.29
N SER A 337 -17.32 -4.03 -9.35
CA SER A 337 -16.76 -2.68 -9.48
C SER A 337 -15.80 -2.53 -10.66
N LEU A 338 -14.96 -3.53 -10.90
CA LEU A 338 -14.04 -3.53 -12.04
C LEU A 338 -14.79 -3.60 -13.36
N ALA A 339 -15.79 -4.47 -13.48
CA ALA A 339 -16.59 -4.60 -14.70
C ALA A 339 -17.32 -3.30 -15.03
N SER A 340 -18.01 -2.70 -14.06
CA SER A 340 -18.73 -1.44 -14.26
C SER A 340 -17.80 -0.29 -14.62
N TYR A 341 -16.66 -0.15 -13.94
CA TYR A 341 -15.70 0.91 -14.28
C TYR A 341 -15.03 0.68 -15.65
N ALA A 342 -14.74 -0.57 -16.00
CA ALA A 342 -14.19 -0.91 -17.31
C ALA A 342 -15.17 -0.58 -18.44
N GLU A 343 -16.46 -0.88 -18.24
CA GLU A 343 -17.53 -0.53 -19.19
C GLU A 343 -17.61 0.99 -19.37
N ASP A 344 -17.64 1.74 -18.27
CA ASP A 344 -17.70 3.20 -18.28
C ASP A 344 -16.49 3.83 -18.98
N ILE A 345 -15.27 3.42 -18.64
CA ILE A 345 -14.04 3.96 -19.26
C ILE A 345 -13.95 3.61 -20.74
N ARG A 346 -14.45 2.45 -21.16
CA ARG A 346 -14.40 2.04 -22.58
C ARG A 346 -15.53 2.65 -23.39
N GLY A 347 -16.70 2.88 -22.78
CA GLY A 347 -17.89 3.44 -23.40
C GLY A 347 -17.90 4.97 -23.46
N ASP A 348 -17.26 5.65 -22.50
CA ASP A 348 -17.24 7.11 -22.38
C ASP A 348 -15.83 7.67 -22.65
N ARG A 349 -15.65 8.23 -23.85
CA ARG A 349 -14.37 8.84 -24.27
C ARG A 349 -13.96 10.04 -23.41
N ASN A 350 -14.93 10.81 -22.90
CA ASN A 350 -14.64 11.96 -22.06
C ASN A 350 -14.15 11.51 -20.69
N LEU A 351 -14.78 10.48 -20.11
CA LEU A 351 -14.32 9.87 -18.87
C LEU A 351 -12.92 9.26 -19.02
N ALA A 352 -12.66 8.56 -20.13
CA ALA A 352 -11.34 7.97 -20.39
C ALA A 352 -10.24 9.04 -20.53
N ALA A 353 -10.55 10.18 -21.17
CA ALA A 353 -9.65 11.31 -21.29
C ALA A 353 -9.41 11.96 -19.92
N ASP A 354 -10.47 12.26 -19.17
CA ASP A 354 -10.39 12.85 -17.82
C ASP A 354 -9.57 11.96 -16.86
N ALA A 355 -9.82 10.64 -16.84
CA ALA A 355 -9.05 9.71 -16.02
C ALA A 355 -7.54 9.73 -16.37
N ALA A 356 -7.21 9.80 -17.66
CA ALA A 356 -5.82 9.91 -18.10
C ALA A 356 -5.20 11.27 -17.72
N ASP A 357 -5.92 12.36 -17.92
CA ASP A 357 -5.48 13.71 -17.60
C ASP A 357 -5.28 13.90 -16.08
N GLN A 358 -6.14 13.29 -15.26
CA GLN A 358 -6.01 13.27 -13.81
C GLN A 358 -4.77 12.52 -13.33
N LEU A 359 -4.45 11.38 -13.95
CA LEU A 359 -3.20 10.66 -13.67
C LEU A 359 -1.98 11.45 -14.13
N ASP A 360 -2.03 12.07 -15.31
CA ASP A 360 -0.91 12.90 -15.80
C ASP A 360 -0.70 14.13 -14.92
N SER A 361 -1.78 14.77 -14.46
CA SER A 361 -1.74 15.86 -13.48
C SER A 361 -1.12 15.40 -12.16
N LEU A 362 -1.51 14.22 -11.67
CA LEU A 362 -0.88 13.61 -10.50
C LEU A 362 0.62 13.39 -10.72
N TRP A 363 1.03 12.85 -11.88
CA TRP A 363 2.44 12.64 -12.19
C TRP A 363 3.24 13.92 -12.23
N ARG A 364 2.68 15.00 -12.78
CA ARG A 364 3.32 16.32 -12.75
C ARG A 364 3.45 16.85 -11.32
N ARG A 365 2.40 16.68 -10.50
CA ARG A 365 2.41 17.09 -9.09
C ARG A 365 3.45 16.31 -8.28
N LEU A 366 3.58 15.01 -8.52
CA LEU A 366 4.55 14.14 -7.83
C LEU A 366 5.97 14.28 -8.40
N ALA A 367 6.12 14.65 -9.66
CA ALA A 367 7.43 14.92 -10.26
C ALA A 367 8.12 16.08 -9.54
N LEU A 368 7.37 17.07 -9.07
CA LEU A 368 7.90 18.32 -8.56
C LEU A 368 6.82 19.04 -7.71
N SER A 369 6.73 18.76 -6.41
CA SER A 369 6.42 19.85 -5.49
C SER A 369 7.67 20.73 -5.45
N ASN A 370 7.61 21.85 -6.16
CA ASN A 370 8.66 22.88 -6.20
C ASN A 370 9.13 23.31 -4.82
#